data_AF-A0A962H252-F1
#
_entry.id   AF-A0A962H252-F1
#
_cell.length_a   1.000
_cell.length_b   1.000
_cell.length_c   1.000
_cell.angle_alpha   90.00
_cell.angle_beta   90.00
_cell.angle_gamma   90.00
#
_symmetry.space_group_name_H-M   'P 1'
#
loop_
_entity.id
_entity.type
_entity.pdbx_description
1 polymer ?
#
loop_
_entity_poly.entity_id
_entity_poly.type
_entity_poly.pdbx_seq_one_letter_code
_entity_poly.pdbx_strand_id
1 'polypeptide(L)'
;FFQKSLHNIIENIDSYEKEVSPLVERSSYDVGEVEKSILLLAVFELKNHIETPYKVILNEAIELAKQYGGEGSHTFINGILHKVSKQLRPLEH
;
A
#
# COMPACT_ATOMS: atom_id res chain seq x y z
N PHE A 1 9.02 -13.21 -12.81
CA PHE A 1 7.91 -12.39 -12.29
C PHE A 1 8.40 -11.48 -11.17
N PHE A 2 8.85 -12.03 -10.02
CA PHE A 2 9.37 -11.27 -8.87
C PHE A 2 10.53 -10.29 -9.18
N GLN A 3 11.53 -10.68 -9.98
CA GLN A 3 12.68 -9.80 -10.31
C GLN A 3 12.32 -8.58 -11.17
N LYS A 4 11.31 -8.71 -12.05
CA LYS A 4 10.91 -7.61 -12.94
C LYS A 4 10.06 -6.58 -12.20
N SER A 5 9.22 -7.04 -11.26
CA SER A 5 8.46 -6.18 -10.35
C SER A 5 9.39 -5.42 -9.41
N LEU A 6 10.41 -6.08 -8.83
CA LEU A 6 11.39 -5.42 -7.96
C LEU A 6 12.20 -4.33 -8.67
N HIS A 7 12.65 -4.56 -9.92
CA HIS A 7 13.39 -3.54 -10.68
C HIS A 7 12.54 -2.30 -10.94
N ASN A 8 11.29 -2.48 -11.40
CA ASN A 8 10.37 -1.36 -11.65
C ASN A 8 10.01 -0.59 -10.36
N ILE A 9 9.86 -1.28 -9.23
CA ILE A 9 9.62 -0.67 -7.92
C ILE A 9 10.82 0.19 -7.52
N ILE A 10 12.05 -0.34 -7.64
CA ILE A 10 13.28 0.38 -7.28
C ILE A 10 13.49 1.58 -8.21
N GLU A 11 13.26 1.43 -9.51
CA GLU A 11 13.45 2.51 -10.50
C GLU A 11 12.47 3.67 -10.34
N ASN A 12 11.30 3.44 -9.72
CA ASN A 12 10.25 4.45 -9.60
C ASN A 12 9.86 4.71 -8.14
N ILE A 13 10.71 4.29 -7.19
CA ILE A 13 10.39 4.35 -5.76
C ILE A 13 10.08 5.79 -5.32
N ASP A 14 10.84 6.78 -5.78
CA ASP A 14 10.61 8.21 -5.52
C ASP A 14 9.24 8.70 -6.01
N SER A 15 8.75 8.18 -7.15
CA SER A 15 7.44 8.56 -7.68
C SER A 15 6.33 7.98 -6.82
N TYR A 16 6.48 6.73 -6.40
CA TYR A 16 5.50 6.07 -5.55
C TYR A 16 5.51 6.62 -4.12
N GLU A 17 6.68 6.92 -3.56
CA GLU A 17 6.79 7.59 -2.27
C GLU A 17 6.11 8.97 -2.30
N LYS A 18 6.24 9.74 -3.38
CA LYS A 18 5.53 11.02 -3.53
C LYS A 18 4.01 10.88 -3.60
N GLU A 19 3.50 9.77 -4.12
CA GLU A 19 2.06 9.49 -4.17
C GLU A 19 1.54 8.96 -2.83
N VAL A 20 2.32 8.14 -2.13
CA VAL A 20 1.97 7.56 -0.84
C VAL A 20 2.12 8.57 0.30
N SER A 21 3.14 9.42 0.26
CA SER A 21 3.42 10.45 1.27
C SER A 21 2.20 11.31 1.62
N PRO A 22 1.45 11.93 0.68
CA PRO A 22 0.28 12.74 1.04
C PRO A 22 -0.89 11.92 1.60
N LEU A 23 -0.92 10.59 1.37
CA LEU A 23 -1.92 9.68 1.92
C LEU A 23 -1.56 9.29 3.36
N VAL A 24 -0.26 9.24 3.67
CA VAL A 24 0.32 8.92 4.98
C VAL A 24 0.45 10.15 5.88
N GLU A 25 0.85 11.31 5.35
CA GLU A 25 1.04 12.57 6.09
C GLU A 25 -0.24 13.12 6.72
N ARG A 26 -1.42 12.81 6.14
CA ARG A 26 -2.71 13.19 6.75
C ARG A 26 -3.05 12.36 7.99
N SER A 27 -2.35 11.26 8.20
CA SER A 27 -2.45 10.48 9.41
C SER A 27 -1.43 11.04 10.40
N SER A 28 -1.90 11.73 11.42
CA SER A 28 -1.11 12.25 12.56
C SER A 28 -0.42 11.17 13.41
N TYR A 29 -0.31 9.94 12.90
CA TYR A 29 0.45 8.86 13.50
C TYR A 29 1.90 8.96 13.05
N ASP A 30 2.81 8.73 13.99
CA ASP A 30 4.20 8.42 13.69
C ASP A 30 4.22 7.06 12.97
N VAL A 31 4.06 7.09 11.65
CA VAL A 31 3.95 5.87 10.84
C VAL A 31 5.33 5.25 10.76
N GLY A 32 5.48 4.05 11.33
CA GLY A 32 6.72 3.31 11.29
C GLY A 32 7.15 2.95 9.87
N GLU A 33 8.44 2.68 9.71
CA GLU A 33 9.03 2.32 8.41
C GLU A 33 8.39 1.03 7.83
N VAL A 34 7.91 0.13 8.69
CA VAL A 34 7.20 -1.08 8.27
C VAL A 34 5.85 -0.74 7.65
N GLU A 35 5.05 0.10 8.29
CA GLU A 35 3.75 0.51 7.78
C GLU A 35 3.89 1.27 6.46
N LYS A 36 4.89 2.16 6.34
CA LYS A 36 5.21 2.85 5.08
C LYS A 36 5.53 1.85 3.97
N SER A 37 6.39 0.87 4.26
CA SER A 37 6.79 -0.16 3.29
C SER A 37 5.60 -0.99 2.81
N ILE A 38 4.70 -1.38 3.71
CA ILE A 38 3.48 -2.12 3.39
C ILE A 38 2.53 -1.29 2.52
N LEU A 39 2.33 -0.01 2.87
CA LEU A 39 1.50 0.89 2.06
C LEU A 39 2.07 1.09 0.67
N LEU A 40 3.38 1.30 0.56
CA LEU A 40 4.07 1.48 -0.70
C LEU A 40 3.88 0.28 -1.63
N LEU A 41 4.08 -0.94 -1.09
CA LEU A 41 3.89 -2.18 -1.82
C LEU A 41 2.43 -2.34 -2.29
N ALA A 42 1.47 -2.15 -1.39
CA ALA A 42 0.05 -2.31 -1.71
C ALA A 42 -0.42 -1.29 -2.76
N VAL A 43 0.02 -0.02 -2.66
CA VAL A 43 -0.29 1.01 -3.66
C VAL A 43 0.33 0.69 -5.01
N PHE A 44 1.57 0.17 -5.02
CA PHE A 44 2.22 -0.28 -6.23
C PHE A 44 1.41 -1.38 -6.93
N GLU A 45 0.97 -2.41 -6.19
CA GLU A 45 0.18 -3.48 -6.78
C GLU A 45 -1.21 -3.02 -7.24
N LEU A 46 -1.85 -2.13 -6.48
CA LEU A 46 -3.13 -1.54 -6.87
C LEU A 46 -3.02 -0.81 -8.22
N LYS A 47 -1.90 -0.14 -8.52
CA LYS A 47 -1.73 0.55 -9.81
C LYS A 47 -1.34 -0.37 -10.96
N ASN A 48 -0.42 -1.31 -10.70
CA ASN A 48 0.28 -2.01 -11.77
C ASN A 48 -0.28 -3.41 -12.06
N HIS A 49 -0.93 -4.05 -11.08
CA HIS A 49 -1.49 -5.40 -11.23
C HIS A 49 -3.00 -5.35 -11.28
N ILE A 50 -3.56 -4.74 -12.33
CA ILE A 50 -5.01 -4.59 -12.52
C ILE A 50 -5.72 -5.96 -12.57
N GLU A 51 -5.02 -7.00 -13.01
CA GLU A 51 -5.50 -8.38 -12.99
C GLU A 51 -5.76 -8.94 -11.59
N THR A 52 -5.11 -8.41 -10.55
CA THR A 52 -5.28 -8.85 -9.17
C THR A 52 -6.40 -8.03 -8.53
N PRO A 53 -7.49 -8.65 -8.02
CA PRO A 53 -8.59 -7.91 -7.39
C PRO A 53 -8.12 -7.09 -6.19
N TYR A 54 -8.61 -5.85 -6.04
CA TYR A 54 -8.13 -4.96 -4.97
C TYR A 54 -8.29 -5.59 -3.56
N LYS A 55 -9.34 -6.38 -3.34
CA LYS A 55 -9.60 -7.05 -2.05
C LYS A 55 -8.50 -8.03 -1.65
N VAL A 56 -7.85 -8.67 -2.62
CA VAL A 56 -6.73 -9.59 -2.37
C VAL A 56 -5.53 -8.79 -1.87
N ILE A 57 -5.17 -7.72 -2.58
CA ILE A 57 -4.05 -6.82 -2.23
C ILE A 57 -4.26 -6.21 -0.83
N LEU A 58 -5.49 -5.76 -0.53
CA LEU A 58 -5.84 -5.23 0.79
C LEU A 58 -5.68 -6.28 1.89
N ASN A 59 -6.18 -7.50 1.68
CA ASN A 59 -6.03 -8.58 2.66
C ASN A 59 -4.55 -8.90 2.92
N GLU A 60 -3.73 -9.03 1.88
CA GLU A 60 -2.30 -9.32 2.04
C GLU A 60 -1.57 -8.21 2.80
N ALA A 61 -1.85 -6.94 2.49
CA ALA A 61 -1.27 -5.83 3.21
C ALA A 61 -1.68 -5.79 4.70
N ILE A 62 -2.94 -6.15 5.01
CA ILE A 62 -3.44 -6.24 6.38
C ILE A 62 -2.76 -7.39 7.14
N GLU A 63 -2.57 -8.55 6.50
CA GLU A 63 -1.86 -9.68 7.11
C GLU A 63 -0.37 -9.35 7.36
N LEU A 64 0.30 -8.68 6.42
CA LEU A 64 1.66 -8.17 6.64
C LEU A 64 1.72 -7.19 7.81
N ALA A 65 0.72 -6.32 7.96
CA ALA A 65 0.65 -5.36 9.06
C ALA A 65 0.40 -6.04 10.41
N LYS A 66 -0.32 -7.16 10.45
CA LYS A 66 -0.47 -7.99 11.67
C LYS A 66 0.83 -8.72 12.03
N GLN A 67 1.58 -9.15 11.01
CA GLN A 67 2.78 -9.96 11.21
C GLN A 67 4.02 -9.12 11.58
N TYR A 68 4.16 -7.93 10.98
CA TYR A 68 5.37 -7.11 11.08
C TYR A 68 5.13 -5.72 11.67
N GLY A 69 3.89 -5.23 11.68
CA GLY A 69 3.55 -3.93 12.22
C GLY A 69 3.38 -3.91 13.74
N GLY A 70 3.33 -2.72 14.29
CA GLY A 70 3.01 -2.49 15.70
C GLY A 70 1.53 -2.71 16.06
N GLU A 71 1.20 -2.46 17.33
CA GLU A 71 -0.18 -2.50 17.79
C GLU A 71 -1.03 -1.45 17.04
N GLY A 72 -2.15 -1.88 16.46
CA GLY A 72 -3.04 -1.02 15.67
C GLY A 72 -2.66 -0.82 14.21
N SER A 73 -1.48 -1.28 13.76
CA SER A 73 -1.01 -1.08 12.38
C SER A 73 -1.95 -1.65 11.33
N HIS A 74 -2.51 -2.85 11.55
CA HIS A 74 -3.46 -3.45 10.62
C HIS A 74 -4.74 -2.61 10.41
N THR A 75 -5.25 -1.95 11.47
CA THR A 75 -6.43 -1.08 11.39
C THR A 75 -6.09 0.21 10.65
N PHE A 76 -4.91 0.78 10.94
CA PHE A 76 -4.37 1.94 10.24
C PHE A 76 -4.22 1.68 8.73
N ILE A 77 -3.51 0.60 8.36
CA ILE A 77 -3.27 0.19 6.97
C ILE A 77 -4.59 -0.03 6.23
N ASN A 78 -5.53 -0.76 6.83
CA ASN A 78 -6.84 -1.00 6.22
C ASN A 78 -7.58 0.32 5.91
N GLY A 79 -7.57 1.27 6.87
CA GLY A 79 -8.23 2.56 6.71
C GLY A 79 -7.63 3.42 5.58
N ILE A 80 -6.31 3.40 5.42
CA ILE A 80 -5.62 4.09 4.31
C ILE A 80 -5.91 3.38 2.99
N LEU A 81 -5.65 2.07 2.90
CA LEU A 81 -5.79 1.33 1.64
C LEU A 81 -7.22 1.32 1.10
N HIS A 82 -8.24 1.37 1.95
CA HIS A 82 -9.61 1.48 1.48
C HIS A 82 -9.92 2.83 0.82
N LYS A 83 -9.27 3.92 1.24
CA LYS A 83 -9.38 5.23 0.58
C LYS A 83 -8.61 5.21 -0.75
N VAL A 84 -7.41 4.62 -0.73
CA VAL A 84 -6.55 4.56 -1.92
C VAL A 84 -7.14 3.64 -3.00
N SER A 85 -7.71 2.50 -2.63
CA SER A 85 -8.35 1.59 -3.60
C SER A 85 -9.49 2.28 -4.35
N LYS A 86 -10.29 3.10 -3.67
CA LYS A 86 -11.38 3.88 -4.31
C LYS A 86 -10.86 4.94 -5.28
N GLN A 87 -9.69 5.52 -5.00
CA GLN A 87 -9.07 6.52 -5.87
C GLN A 87 -8.42 5.88 -7.09
N LEU A 88 -7.73 4.75 -6.91
CA LEU A 88 -6.98 4.08 -7.97
C LEU A 88 -7.84 3.16 -8.83
N ARG A 89 -8.87 2.55 -8.24
CA ARG A 89 -9.73 1.54 -8.87
C ARG A 89 -11.22 1.84 -8.65
N PRO A 90 -11.72 3.00 -9.07
CA PRO A 90 -13.12 3.38 -8.85
C PRO A 90 -14.14 2.44 -9.50
N LEU A 91 -13.74 1.68 -10.53
CA LEU A 91 -14.61 0.75 -11.26
C LEU A 91 -14.82 -0.61 -10.56
N GLU A 92 -14.04 -0.93 -9.53
CA GLU A 92 -14.14 -2.19 -8.77
C GLU A 92 -15.01 -2.08 -7.49
N HIS A 93 -15.60 -0.90 -7.26
CA HIS A 93 -16.33 -0.54 -6.04
C HIS A 93 -17.83 -0.37 -6.25
#